data_AF-A0A958CA70-F1
#
_entry.id   AF-A0A958CA70-F1
#
_cell.length_a   1.000
_cell.length_b   1.000
_cell.length_c   1.000
_cell.angle_alpha   90.00
_cell.angle_beta   90.00
_cell.angle_gamma   90.00
#
_symmetry.space_group_name_H-M   'P 1'
#
loop_
_entity.id
_entity.type
_entity.pdbx_description
1 polymer ?
#
loop_
_entity_poly.entity_id
_entity_poly.type
_entity_poly.pdbx_seq_one_letter_code
_entity_poly.pdbx_strand_id
1 'polypeptide(L)'
;MLDTLANATTLAGFVAFAITGALVISRQPRNVVGWLLMIEGSLAIIWPVDLYFNNLVQPPANPSLLFITGLWFWGWLWLWLIFPILFLPLYFPTGSPPSLRWRWVSVLGLGLCAFFILYVSFSPNWESQDGTWTVANPVGFLQFEFPLAPWVILLLSFAALSVASLLVRFRRAQPVEREQIKWLLYAAGLFFVIYSITFVTSNAAGPVADLGGVLLFLGMLTFPVAIAISILRYNLYDINVIIRKTLVYAVLTALLGLVYFGSVVLLQQLFGAITGIEQSPLAIVVSTLIIAALFTPL
;
A
#
# COMPACT_ATOMS: atom_id res chain seq x y z
N MET A 1 -4.21 -20.21 11.21
CA MET A 1 -5.38 -19.30 11.22
C MET A 1 -4.97 -17.86 11.52
N LEU A 2 -4.09 -17.63 12.51
CA LEU A 2 -3.56 -16.28 12.80
C LEU A 2 -2.70 -15.74 11.63
N ASP A 3 -1.81 -16.56 11.06
CA ASP A 3 -0.96 -16.15 9.92
C ASP A 3 -1.79 -15.75 8.70
N THR A 4 -2.83 -16.52 8.37
CA THR A 4 -3.75 -16.22 7.27
C THR A 4 -4.51 -14.90 7.47
N LEU A 5 -4.88 -14.58 8.72
CA LEU A 5 -5.55 -13.31 9.05
C LEU A 5 -4.58 -12.12 9.00
N ALA A 6 -3.36 -12.27 9.51
CA ALA A 6 -2.32 -11.25 9.41
C ALA A 6 -1.97 -10.94 7.95
N ASN A 7 -1.86 -11.99 7.14
CA ASN A 7 -1.62 -11.92 5.71
C ASN A 7 -2.75 -11.19 4.95
N ALA A 8 -4.01 -11.55 5.22
CA ALA A 8 -5.15 -10.87 4.63
C ALA A 8 -5.23 -9.38 5.04
N THR A 9 -4.91 -9.07 6.29
CA THR A 9 -4.90 -7.70 6.83
C THR A 9 -3.82 -6.85 6.15
N THR A 10 -2.63 -7.42 5.96
CA THR A 10 -1.51 -6.78 5.26
C THR A 10 -1.87 -6.42 3.83
N LEU A 11 -2.43 -7.38 3.09
CA LEU A 11 -2.85 -7.16 1.71
C LEU A 11 -3.96 -6.10 1.60
N ALA A 12 -4.95 -6.15 2.49
CA ALA A 12 -5.99 -5.14 2.58
C ALA A 12 -5.41 -3.74 2.85
N GLY A 13 -4.37 -3.66 3.68
CA GLY A 13 -3.55 -2.47 3.90
C GLY A 13 -3.03 -1.85 2.61
N PHE A 14 -2.24 -2.62 1.86
CA PHE A 14 -1.66 -2.14 0.59
C PHE A 14 -2.74 -1.76 -0.43
N VAL A 15 -3.84 -2.52 -0.51
CA VAL A 15 -4.96 -2.17 -1.38
C VAL A 15 -5.59 -0.83 -0.98
N ALA A 16 -5.73 -0.53 0.32
CA ALA A 16 -6.24 0.75 0.79
C ALA A 16 -5.33 1.92 0.40
N PHE A 17 -4.00 1.73 0.48
CA PHE A 17 -3.01 2.68 -0.02
C PHE A 17 -3.14 2.90 -1.53
N ALA A 18 -3.24 1.83 -2.32
CA ALA A 18 -3.41 1.90 -3.77
C ALA A 18 -4.68 2.65 -4.18
N ILE A 19 -5.82 2.33 -3.54
CA ILE A 19 -7.10 3.00 -3.82
C ILE A 19 -7.01 4.49 -3.50
N THR A 20 -6.47 4.85 -2.34
CA THR A 20 -6.34 6.24 -1.90
C THR A 20 -5.36 7.01 -2.80
N GLY A 21 -4.23 6.40 -3.16
CA GLY A 21 -3.25 6.97 -4.08
C GLY A 21 -3.81 7.20 -5.48
N ALA A 22 -4.49 6.21 -6.05
CA ALA A 22 -5.14 6.31 -7.35
C ALA A 22 -6.21 7.41 -7.37
N LEU A 23 -6.99 7.53 -6.29
CA LEU A 23 -7.98 8.59 -6.14
C LEU A 23 -7.32 9.98 -6.18
N VAL A 24 -6.22 10.18 -5.46
CA VAL A 24 -5.47 11.45 -5.46
C VAL A 24 -4.89 11.74 -6.85
N ILE A 25 -4.22 10.77 -7.49
CA ILE A 25 -3.59 10.94 -8.81
C ILE A 25 -4.61 11.26 -9.89
N SER A 26 -5.81 10.66 -9.84
CA SER A 26 -6.88 10.90 -10.82
C SER A 26 -7.33 12.37 -10.91
N ARG A 27 -7.09 13.15 -9.85
CA ARG A 27 -7.45 14.57 -9.77
C ARG A 27 -6.23 15.50 -9.76
N GLN A 28 -5.18 15.07 -9.09
CA GLN A 28 -3.96 15.84 -8.90
C GLN A 28 -2.76 14.99 -9.33
N PRO A 29 -2.57 14.75 -10.63
CA PRO A 29 -1.54 13.83 -11.13
C PRO A 29 -0.11 14.30 -10.82
N ARG A 30 0.07 15.60 -10.53
CA ARG A 30 1.35 16.20 -10.12
C ARG A 30 1.57 16.17 -8.60
N ASN A 31 0.59 15.75 -7.81
CA ASN A 31 0.72 15.72 -6.36
C ASN A 31 1.49 14.47 -5.93
N VAL A 32 2.66 14.70 -5.33
CA VAL A 32 3.57 13.66 -4.85
C VAL A 32 2.90 12.73 -3.84
N VAL A 33 1.97 13.22 -3.01
CA VAL A 33 1.26 12.40 -2.01
C VAL A 33 0.57 11.20 -2.64
N GLY A 34 -0.12 11.39 -3.77
CA GLY A 34 -0.80 10.29 -4.45
C GLY A 34 0.17 9.21 -4.94
N TRP A 35 1.34 9.62 -5.42
CA TRP A 35 2.40 8.71 -5.86
C TRP A 35 3.08 7.97 -4.70
N LEU A 36 3.30 8.64 -3.56
CA LEU A 36 3.81 7.97 -2.35
C LEU A 36 2.87 6.86 -1.89
N LEU A 37 1.55 7.13 -1.88
CA LEU A 37 0.54 6.11 -1.56
C LEU A 37 0.50 4.98 -2.60
N MET A 38 0.72 5.28 -3.89
CA MET A 38 0.79 4.25 -4.93
C MET A 38 2.03 3.37 -4.80
N ILE A 39 3.17 3.92 -4.36
CA ILE A 39 4.38 3.13 -4.10
C ILE A 39 4.07 2.09 -3.01
N GLU A 40 3.46 2.51 -1.90
CA GLU A 40 3.02 1.57 -0.86
C GLU A 40 1.96 0.59 -1.38
N GLY A 41 1.00 1.09 -2.17
CA GLY A 41 -0.03 0.24 -2.75
C GLY A 41 0.49 -0.84 -3.71
N SER A 42 1.59 -0.57 -4.40
CA SER A 42 2.25 -1.53 -5.29
C SER A 42 2.81 -2.75 -4.54
N LEU A 43 3.02 -2.64 -3.22
CA LEU A 43 3.43 -3.76 -2.39
C LEU A 43 2.37 -4.87 -2.39
N ALA A 44 1.09 -4.59 -2.66
CA ALA A 44 0.07 -5.65 -2.81
C ALA A 44 0.45 -6.70 -3.88
N ILE A 45 1.14 -6.27 -4.95
CA ILE A 45 1.56 -7.12 -6.06
C ILE A 45 2.89 -7.82 -5.74
N ILE A 46 3.77 -7.13 -5.01
CA ILE A 46 5.16 -7.51 -4.78
C ILE A 46 5.31 -8.35 -3.51
N TRP A 47 4.41 -8.20 -2.54
CA TRP A 47 4.44 -8.85 -1.24
C TRP A 47 4.54 -10.40 -1.26
N PRO A 48 4.06 -11.14 -2.28
CA PRO A 48 4.39 -12.56 -2.41
C PRO A 48 5.89 -12.87 -2.44
N VAL A 49 6.74 -11.93 -2.91
CA VAL A 49 8.21 -12.05 -2.85
C VAL A 49 8.69 -12.02 -1.40
N ASP A 50 8.14 -11.10 -0.59
CA ASP A 50 8.46 -11.01 0.83
C ASP A 50 8.05 -12.28 1.59
N LEU A 51 6.84 -12.77 1.34
CA LEU A 51 6.37 -14.04 1.90
C LEU A 51 7.27 -15.22 1.50
N TYR A 52 7.74 -15.27 0.25
CA TYR A 52 8.61 -16.34 -0.21
C TYR A 52 9.95 -16.36 0.54
N PHE A 53 10.63 -15.21 0.66
CA PHE A 53 11.94 -15.14 1.30
C PHE A 53 11.89 -15.24 2.83
N ASN A 54 10.84 -14.71 3.48
CA ASN A 54 10.66 -14.89 4.93
C ASN A 54 10.39 -16.35 5.32
N ASN A 55 9.77 -17.15 4.44
CA ASN A 55 9.51 -18.58 4.69
C ASN A 55 10.59 -19.51 4.10
N LEU A 56 11.67 -18.95 3.55
CA LEU A 56 12.75 -19.75 2.97
C LEU A 56 13.57 -20.39 4.08
N VAL A 57 13.56 -21.73 4.14
CA VAL A 57 14.34 -22.48 5.13
C VAL A 57 15.81 -22.60 4.72
N GLN A 58 16.06 -22.90 3.44
CA GLN A 58 17.41 -23.05 2.90
C GLN A 58 17.45 -22.56 1.45
N PRO A 59 18.49 -21.81 1.04
CA PRO A 59 18.65 -21.38 -0.33
C PRO A 59 18.94 -22.58 -1.26
N PRO A 60 18.52 -22.50 -2.54
CA PRO A 60 18.87 -23.53 -3.53
C PRO A 60 20.39 -23.69 -3.66
N ALA A 61 20.86 -24.93 -3.81
CA ALA A 61 22.30 -25.21 -3.98
C ALA A 61 22.91 -24.50 -5.21
N ASN A 62 22.12 -24.35 -6.27
CA ASN A 62 22.47 -23.58 -7.46
C ASN A 62 21.40 -22.48 -7.65
N PRO A 63 21.59 -21.28 -7.08
CA PRO A 63 20.59 -20.23 -7.16
C PRO A 63 20.46 -19.73 -8.60
N SER A 64 19.24 -19.74 -9.13
CA SER A 64 18.95 -19.20 -10.46
C SER A 64 19.07 -17.68 -10.47
N LEU A 65 19.23 -17.08 -11.67
CA LEU A 65 19.24 -15.63 -11.81
C LEU A 65 17.96 -14.99 -11.23
N LEU A 66 16.80 -15.59 -11.48
CA LEU A 66 15.52 -15.13 -10.93
C LEU A 66 15.56 -15.09 -9.39
N PHE A 67 16.06 -16.16 -8.76
CA PHE A 67 16.20 -16.22 -7.30
C PHE A 67 17.13 -15.12 -6.79
N ILE A 68 18.31 -14.95 -7.40
CA ILE A 68 19.29 -13.92 -7.02
C ILE A 68 18.69 -12.51 -7.16
N THR A 69 18.01 -12.22 -8.28
CA THR A 69 17.37 -10.92 -8.49
C THR A 69 16.23 -10.66 -7.52
N GLY A 70 15.44 -11.68 -7.20
CA GLY A 70 14.38 -11.59 -6.20
C GLY A 70 14.93 -11.34 -4.80
N LEU A 71 16.02 -12.03 -4.44
CA LEU A 71 16.68 -11.89 -3.13
C LEU A 71 17.32 -10.51 -2.98
N TRP A 72 18.00 -10.04 -4.03
CA TRP A 72 18.56 -8.69 -4.10
C TRP A 72 17.48 -7.63 -3.89
N PHE A 73 16.36 -7.75 -4.60
CA PHE A 73 15.24 -6.82 -4.50
C PHE A 73 14.57 -6.89 -3.11
N TRP A 74 14.39 -8.10 -2.57
CA TRP A 74 13.82 -8.32 -1.23
C TRP A 74 14.64 -7.63 -0.13
N GLY A 75 15.98 -7.67 -0.22
CA GLY A 75 16.87 -7.09 0.79
C GLY A 75 16.66 -5.60 1.09
N TRP A 76 16.11 -4.84 0.15
CA TRP A 76 15.77 -3.42 0.34
C TRP A 76 14.28 -3.10 0.14
N LEU A 77 13.43 -4.11 -0.11
CA LEU A 77 11.99 -3.94 -0.36
C LEU A 77 11.27 -3.18 0.75
N TRP A 78 11.66 -3.40 2.01
CA TRP A 78 11.07 -2.72 3.17
C TRP A 78 11.21 -1.19 3.12
N LEU A 79 12.16 -0.63 2.35
CA LEU A 79 12.26 0.82 2.15
C LEU A 79 11.04 1.40 1.44
N TRP A 80 10.41 0.62 0.56
CA TRP A 80 9.20 1.02 -0.17
C TRP A 80 7.99 1.13 0.75
N LEU A 81 8.07 0.53 1.92
CA LEU A 81 7.08 0.66 2.98
C LEU A 81 7.38 1.88 3.87
N ILE A 82 8.62 2.04 4.32
CA ILE A 82 8.97 3.04 5.33
C ILE A 82 9.08 4.45 4.76
N PHE A 83 9.80 4.63 3.66
CA PHE A 83 10.13 5.96 3.17
C PHE A 83 8.91 6.75 2.68
N PRO A 84 7.96 6.16 1.94
CA PRO A 84 6.76 6.90 1.54
C PRO A 84 5.99 7.48 2.74
N ILE A 85 5.80 6.70 3.80
CA ILE A 85 5.19 7.16 5.07
C ILE A 85 5.97 8.33 5.66
N LEU A 86 7.30 8.26 5.71
CA LEU A 86 8.13 9.34 6.24
C LEU A 86 8.08 10.60 5.37
N PHE A 87 7.93 10.45 4.05
CA PHE A 87 7.75 11.56 3.12
C PHE A 87 6.34 12.17 3.16
N LEU A 88 5.30 11.44 3.58
CA LEU A 88 3.92 11.93 3.61
C LEU A 88 3.80 13.27 4.38
N PRO A 89 4.27 13.42 5.63
CA PRO A 89 4.24 14.69 6.35
C PRO A 89 4.96 15.84 5.63
N LEU A 90 6.02 15.54 4.87
CA LEU A 90 6.80 16.54 4.16
C LEU A 90 6.05 17.14 2.97
N TYR A 91 5.27 16.32 2.26
CA TYR A 91 4.58 16.73 1.04
C TYR A 91 3.09 17.01 1.23
N PHE A 92 2.47 16.51 2.29
CA PHE A 92 1.05 16.72 2.54
C PHE A 92 0.73 18.17 2.96
N PRO A 93 -0.43 18.74 2.56
CA PRO A 93 -1.38 18.22 1.56
C PRO A 93 -1.03 18.63 0.12
N THR A 94 -0.24 19.67 -0.08
CA THR A 94 -0.12 20.33 -1.38
C THR A 94 0.78 19.62 -2.40
N GLY A 95 1.45 18.53 -2.01
CA GLY A 95 2.38 17.80 -2.87
C GLY A 95 3.72 18.49 -3.08
N SER A 96 4.02 19.55 -2.33
CA SER A 96 5.26 20.31 -2.46
C SER A 96 5.75 20.77 -1.08
N PRO A 97 7.07 20.77 -0.77
CA PRO A 97 7.60 21.14 0.56
C PRO A 97 7.19 22.56 1.01
N PRO A 98 7.16 22.87 2.33
CA PRO A 98 6.63 24.16 2.81
C PRO A 98 7.42 25.39 2.34
N SER A 99 8.72 25.22 2.05
CA SER A 99 9.60 26.25 1.50
C SER A 99 10.81 25.62 0.81
N LEU A 100 11.61 26.41 0.10
CA LEU A 100 12.81 25.93 -0.60
C LEU A 100 13.82 25.24 0.34
N ARG A 101 13.91 25.67 1.61
CA ARG A 101 14.84 25.09 2.59
C ARG A 101 14.48 23.64 2.95
N TRP A 102 13.19 23.31 2.91
CA TRP A 102 12.71 21.95 3.19
C TRP A 102 13.02 20.95 2.07
N ARG A 103 13.48 21.41 0.89
CA ARG A 103 14.00 20.51 -0.15
C ARG A 103 15.21 19.72 0.32
N TRP A 104 16.02 20.28 1.24
CA TRP A 104 17.15 19.55 1.81
C TRP A 104 16.71 18.37 2.68
N VAL A 105 15.52 18.44 3.29
CA VAL A 105 14.94 17.28 3.99
C VAL A 105 14.54 16.20 2.99
N SER A 106 14.05 16.59 1.81
CA SER A 106 13.82 15.64 0.72
C SER A 106 15.11 14.99 0.24
N VAL A 107 16.17 15.79 0.04
CA VAL A 107 17.49 15.29 -0.38
C VAL A 107 18.07 14.36 0.68
N LEU A 108 17.93 14.67 1.97
CA LEU A 108 18.34 13.80 3.07
C LEU A 108 17.62 12.44 2.99
N GLY A 109 16.28 12.44 2.88
CA GLY A 109 15.52 11.20 2.78
C GLY A 109 15.90 10.36 1.55
N LEU A 110 16.04 10.98 0.38
CA LEU A 110 16.47 10.29 -0.84
C LEU A 110 17.91 9.77 -0.74
N GLY A 111 18.80 10.53 -0.11
CA GLY A 111 20.17 10.13 0.16
C GLY A 111 20.24 8.92 1.10
N LEU A 112 19.38 8.88 2.13
CA LEU A 112 19.26 7.72 3.01
C LEU A 112 18.75 6.50 2.24
N CYS A 113 17.67 6.61 1.46
CA CYS A 113 17.21 5.52 0.58
C CYS A 113 18.35 4.99 -0.30
N ALA A 114 19.01 5.88 -1.02
CA ALA A 114 20.07 5.51 -1.96
C ALA A 114 21.24 4.85 -1.24
N PHE A 115 21.66 5.38 -0.10
CA PHE A 115 22.71 4.78 0.71
C PHE A 115 22.37 3.35 1.12
N PHE A 116 21.16 3.10 1.63
CA PHE A 116 20.77 1.76 2.06
C PHE A 116 20.68 0.78 0.89
N ILE A 117 20.06 1.20 -0.23
CA ILE A 117 19.97 0.37 -1.45
C ILE A 117 21.37 0.00 -1.92
N LEU A 118 22.29 0.98 -2.01
CA LEU A 118 23.66 0.72 -2.44
C LEU A 118 24.40 -0.19 -1.47
N TYR A 119 24.24 0.02 -0.16
CA TYR A 119 24.86 -0.82 0.86
C TYR A 119 24.42 -2.28 0.73
N VAL A 120 23.11 -2.55 0.70
CA VAL A 120 22.58 -3.92 0.57
C VAL A 120 22.87 -4.53 -0.81
N SER A 121 22.88 -3.70 -1.87
CA SER A 121 23.16 -4.17 -3.23
C SER A 121 24.59 -4.69 -3.37
N PHE A 122 25.53 -4.12 -2.63
CA PHE A 122 26.96 -4.44 -2.73
C PHE A 122 27.53 -5.05 -1.45
N SER A 123 26.68 -5.46 -0.50
CA SER A 123 27.10 -6.23 0.66
C SER A 123 27.61 -7.60 0.20
N PRO A 124 28.67 -8.18 0.80
CA PRO A 124 29.28 -9.42 0.33
C PRO A 124 28.35 -10.63 0.45
N ASN A 125 27.47 -10.60 1.46
CA ASN A 125 26.49 -11.64 1.72
C ASN A 125 25.11 -11.01 1.91
N TRP A 126 24.09 -11.77 1.56
CA TRP A 126 22.71 -11.55 1.97
C TRP A 126 22.33 -12.63 2.96
N GLU A 127 21.68 -12.22 4.04
CA GLU A 127 21.37 -13.09 5.18
C GLU A 127 19.86 -13.04 5.44
N SER A 128 19.31 -14.14 5.94
CA SER A 128 17.92 -14.13 6.43
C SER A 128 17.79 -13.24 7.67
N GLN A 129 16.58 -12.74 7.94
CA GLN A 129 16.33 -11.90 9.11
C GLN A 129 16.72 -12.60 10.43
N ASP A 130 16.58 -13.93 10.46
CA ASP A 130 16.88 -14.77 11.63
C ASP A 130 18.32 -15.32 11.61
N GLY A 131 19.12 -14.99 10.60
CA GLY A 131 20.50 -15.49 10.42
C GLY A 131 20.62 -17.00 10.13
N THR A 132 19.51 -17.66 9.80
CA THR A 132 19.42 -19.10 9.54
C THR A 132 20.15 -19.54 8.26
N TRP A 133 20.23 -18.66 7.27
CA TRP A 133 20.93 -18.93 6.02
C TRP A 133 21.60 -17.67 5.49
N THR A 134 22.65 -17.89 4.69
CA THR A 134 23.39 -16.84 4.01
C THR A 134 23.60 -17.21 2.54
N VAL A 135 23.60 -16.21 1.68
CA VAL A 135 23.85 -16.35 0.24
C VAL A 135 24.91 -15.32 -0.16
N ALA A 136 25.97 -15.78 -0.82
CA ALA A 136 27.00 -14.89 -1.33
C ALA A 136 26.43 -13.99 -2.44
N ASN A 137 26.69 -12.69 -2.34
CA ASN A 137 26.29 -11.73 -3.35
C ASN A 137 27.31 -11.72 -4.50
N PRO A 138 26.91 -12.04 -5.76
CA PRO A 138 27.83 -12.07 -6.89
C PRO A 138 28.54 -10.74 -7.19
N VAL A 139 27.95 -9.61 -6.79
CA VAL A 139 28.49 -8.26 -7.00
C VAL A 139 28.90 -7.59 -5.69
N GLY A 140 28.96 -8.35 -4.60
CA GLY A 140 29.29 -7.83 -3.28
C GLY A 140 30.77 -7.54 -3.11
N PHE A 141 31.12 -6.27 -2.84
CA PHE A 141 32.50 -5.84 -2.62
C PHE A 141 32.68 -4.92 -1.41
N LEU A 142 31.60 -4.46 -0.77
CA LEU A 142 31.69 -3.58 0.40
C LEU A 142 32.13 -4.40 1.62
N GLN A 143 33.33 -4.16 2.13
CA GLN A 143 33.88 -4.92 3.27
C GLN A 143 33.71 -4.21 4.62
N PHE A 144 32.96 -3.11 4.67
CA PHE A 144 32.72 -2.39 5.93
C PHE A 144 31.37 -2.75 6.52
N GLU A 145 31.30 -2.69 7.86
CA GLU A 145 30.07 -2.93 8.61
C GLU A 145 29.07 -1.79 8.43
N PHE A 146 27.78 -2.13 8.43
CA PHE A 146 26.72 -1.13 8.32
C PHE A 146 26.79 -0.16 9.50
N PRO A 147 26.88 1.16 9.27
CA PRO A 147 26.93 2.15 10.35
C PRO A 147 25.54 2.34 10.97
N LEU A 148 25.09 1.33 11.74
CA LEU A 148 23.72 1.23 12.26
C LEU A 148 23.34 2.42 13.14
N ALA A 149 24.19 2.81 14.09
CA ALA A 149 23.88 3.92 15.00
C ALA A 149 23.74 5.27 14.26
N PRO A 150 24.69 5.70 13.41
CA PRO A 150 24.50 6.88 12.55
C PRO A 150 23.27 6.79 11.65
N TRP A 151 23.01 5.62 11.06
CA TRP A 151 21.83 5.39 10.21
C TRP A 151 20.52 5.62 10.96
N VAL A 152 20.37 5.02 12.14
CA VAL A 152 19.16 5.16 12.98
C VAL A 152 18.97 6.62 13.40
N ILE A 153 20.04 7.30 13.83
CA ILE A 153 19.98 8.73 14.21
C ILE A 153 19.52 9.59 13.03
N LEU A 154 20.06 9.36 11.84
CA LEU A 154 19.69 10.12 10.64
C LEU A 154 18.25 9.83 10.20
N LEU A 155 17.81 8.58 10.28
CA LEU A 155 16.44 8.18 9.94
C LEU A 155 15.43 8.81 10.91
N LEU A 156 15.69 8.77 12.21
CA LEU A 156 14.85 9.44 13.22
C LEU A 156 14.85 10.96 13.04
N SER A 157 16.00 11.54 12.70
CA SER A 157 16.11 12.98 12.40
C SER A 157 15.28 13.35 11.17
N PHE A 158 15.33 12.54 10.10
CA PHE A 158 14.52 12.73 8.91
C PHE A 158 13.03 12.60 9.20
N ALA A 159 12.61 11.61 9.98
CA ALA A 159 11.23 11.45 10.42
C ALA A 159 10.75 12.67 11.23
N ALA A 160 11.55 13.11 12.21
CA ALA A 160 11.25 14.28 13.04
C ALA A 160 11.16 15.57 12.21
N LEU A 161 12.07 15.78 11.26
CA LEU A 161 12.05 16.92 10.35
C LEU A 161 10.81 16.89 9.44
N SER A 162 10.42 15.71 8.95
CA SER A 162 9.22 15.56 8.12
C SER A 162 7.97 15.94 8.90
N VAL A 163 7.82 15.46 10.14
CA VAL A 163 6.71 15.88 11.05
C VAL A 163 6.80 17.37 11.39
N ALA A 164 7.99 17.91 11.67
CA ALA A 164 8.18 19.33 11.95
C ALA A 164 7.75 20.21 10.77
N SER A 165 8.00 19.77 9.54
CA SER A 165 7.56 20.48 8.33
C SER A 165 6.04 20.61 8.26
N LEU A 166 5.31 19.56 8.68
CA LEU A 166 3.86 19.51 8.74
C LEU A 166 3.33 20.46 9.84
N LEU A 167 4.01 20.53 10.99
CA LEU A 167 3.68 21.46 12.07
C LEU A 167 3.92 22.93 11.66
N VAL A 168 4.98 23.22 10.89
CA VAL A 168 5.22 24.56 10.34
C VAL A 168 4.08 24.97 9.39
N ARG A 169 3.59 24.04 8.55
CA ARG A 169 2.40 24.31 7.72
C ARG A 169 1.17 24.55 8.56
N PHE A 170 0.93 23.72 9.57
CA PHE A 170 -0.23 23.83 10.45
C PHE A 170 -0.38 25.23 11.04
N ARG A 171 0.74 25.85 11.46
CA ARG A 171 0.75 27.22 11.99
C ARG A 171 0.32 28.28 10.97
N ARG A 172 0.62 28.08 9.68
CA ARG A 172 0.33 29.02 8.59
C ARG A 172 -0.97 28.71 7.83
N ALA A 173 -1.51 27.50 8.01
CA ALA A 173 -2.68 27.00 7.30
C ALA A 173 -3.96 27.73 7.68
N GLN A 174 -4.89 27.85 6.72
CA GLN A 174 -6.26 28.31 6.95
C GLN A 174 -7.10 27.25 7.68
N PRO A 175 -8.28 27.59 8.25
CA PRO A 175 -9.06 26.66 9.09
C PRO A 175 -9.34 25.29 8.46
N VAL A 176 -9.70 25.24 7.17
CA VAL A 176 -9.97 23.98 6.46
C VAL A 176 -8.69 23.15 6.28
N GLU A 177 -7.59 23.78 5.89
CA GLU A 177 -6.30 23.11 5.71
C GLU A 177 -5.71 22.62 7.04
N ARG A 178 -5.95 23.34 8.14
CA ARG A 178 -5.58 22.89 9.49
C ARG A 178 -6.27 21.60 9.88
N GLU A 179 -7.55 21.46 9.55
CA GLU A 179 -8.29 20.22 9.81
C GLU A 179 -7.74 19.05 9.00
N GLN A 180 -7.41 19.26 7.71
CA GLN A 180 -6.77 18.24 6.87
C GLN A 180 -5.43 17.78 7.46
N ILE A 181 -4.58 18.73 7.89
CA ILE A 181 -3.28 18.44 8.50
C ILE A 181 -3.44 17.71 9.85
N LYS A 182 -4.46 18.07 10.63
CA LYS A 182 -4.73 17.47 11.94
C LYS A 182 -4.98 15.97 11.85
N TRP A 183 -5.74 15.50 10.85
CA TRP A 183 -5.96 14.06 10.64
C TRP A 183 -4.68 13.30 10.36
N LEU A 184 -3.78 13.87 9.54
CA LEU A 184 -2.49 13.24 9.27
C LEU A 184 -1.58 13.25 10.50
N LEU A 185 -1.59 14.33 11.31
CA LEU A 185 -0.85 14.38 12.57
C LEU A 185 -1.35 13.32 13.57
N TYR A 186 -2.66 13.10 13.65
CA TYR A 186 -3.23 12.05 14.50
C TYR A 186 -2.84 10.66 14.01
N ALA A 187 -2.87 10.39 12.70
CA ALA A 187 -2.38 9.15 12.14
C ALA A 187 -0.89 8.92 12.46
N ALA A 188 -0.04 9.93 12.23
CA ALA A 188 1.39 9.84 12.54
C ALA A 188 1.66 9.60 14.03
N GLY A 189 0.94 10.28 14.92
CA GLY A 189 1.05 10.09 16.37
C GLY A 189 0.59 8.71 16.82
N LEU A 190 -0.55 8.24 16.31
CA LEU A 190 -1.08 6.91 16.63
C LEU A 190 -0.15 5.81 16.11
N PHE A 191 0.34 5.94 14.88
CA PHE A 191 1.34 5.01 14.32
C PHE A 191 2.62 4.99 15.15
N PHE A 192 3.13 6.15 15.58
CA PHE A 192 4.31 6.22 16.44
C PHE A 192 4.13 5.48 17.77
N VAL A 193 2.95 5.64 18.41
CA VAL A 193 2.62 4.94 19.66
C VAL A 193 2.57 3.43 19.44
N ILE A 194 1.83 2.98 18.41
CA ILE A 194 1.71 1.57 18.04
C ILE A 194 3.09 0.98 17.75
N TYR A 195 3.89 1.65 16.92
CA TYR A 195 5.23 1.21 16.57
C TYR A 195 6.15 1.11 17.80
N SER A 196 6.09 2.09 18.70
CA SER A 196 6.87 2.09 19.94
C SER A 196 6.49 0.93 20.86
N ILE A 197 5.18 0.63 20.97
CA ILE A 197 4.70 -0.52 21.73
C ILE A 197 5.21 -1.82 21.11
N THR A 198 5.01 -2.03 19.80
CA THR A 198 5.47 -3.22 19.08
C THR A 198 6.98 -3.41 19.20
N PHE A 199 7.76 -2.32 19.12
CA PHE A 199 9.22 -2.34 19.28
C PHE A 199 9.65 -2.76 20.69
N VAL A 200 9.02 -2.22 21.73
CA VAL A 200 9.33 -2.60 23.13
C VAL A 200 8.95 -4.05 23.41
N THR A 201 7.86 -4.53 22.81
CA THR A 201 7.37 -5.91 22.99
C THR A 201 8.01 -6.90 22.02
N SER A 202 8.93 -6.50 21.15
CA SER A 202 9.46 -7.37 20.07
C SER A 202 10.20 -8.59 20.57
N ASN A 203 10.75 -8.55 21.80
CA ASN A 203 11.43 -9.67 22.44
C ASN A 203 10.49 -10.56 23.29
N ALA A 204 9.19 -10.23 23.35
CA ALA A 204 8.21 -11.02 24.09
C ALA A 204 7.85 -12.29 23.31
N ALA A 205 7.86 -13.44 23.98
CA ALA A 205 7.43 -14.71 23.38
C ALA A 205 5.91 -14.94 23.50
N GLY A 206 5.35 -15.72 22.57
CA GLY A 206 3.95 -16.16 22.61
C GLY A 206 2.97 -15.17 21.95
N PRO A 207 1.66 -15.22 22.31
CA PRO A 207 0.59 -14.47 21.62
C PRO A 207 0.80 -12.94 21.52
N VAL A 208 1.67 -12.38 22.35
CA VAL A 208 2.01 -10.95 22.35
C VAL A 208 2.80 -10.56 21.08
N ALA A 209 3.64 -11.45 20.54
CA ALA A 209 4.40 -11.20 19.31
C ALA A 209 3.48 -11.16 18.08
N ASP A 210 2.54 -12.11 17.97
CA ASP A 210 1.58 -12.21 16.87
C ASP A 210 0.68 -10.97 16.78
N LEU A 211 0.26 -10.43 17.94
CA LEU A 211 -0.51 -9.19 18.01
C LEU A 211 0.30 -7.97 17.54
N GLY A 212 1.62 -7.97 17.74
CA GLY A 212 2.51 -6.88 17.34
C GLY A 212 2.50 -6.61 15.84
N GLY A 213 2.53 -7.68 15.03
CA GLY A 213 2.46 -7.59 13.57
C GLY A 213 1.12 -7.01 13.08
N VAL A 214 0.00 -7.54 13.60
CA VAL A 214 -1.35 -7.05 13.26
C VAL A 214 -1.51 -5.57 13.67
N LEU A 215 -1.06 -5.21 14.88
CA LEU A 215 -1.12 -3.84 15.38
C LEU A 215 -0.32 -2.88 14.50
N LEU A 216 0.90 -3.26 14.09
CA LEU A 216 1.74 -2.43 13.23
C LEU A 216 1.05 -2.15 11.89
N PHE A 217 0.45 -3.17 11.25
CA PHE A 217 -0.31 -2.99 10.01
C PHE A 217 -1.57 -2.13 10.19
N LEU A 218 -2.32 -2.33 11.28
CA LEU A 218 -3.46 -1.46 11.62
C LEU A 218 -3.01 -0.01 11.83
N GLY A 219 -1.83 0.20 12.44
CA GLY A 219 -1.22 1.51 12.57
C GLY A 219 -0.93 2.15 11.21
N MET A 220 -0.43 1.38 10.24
CA MET A 220 -0.17 1.89 8.88
C MET A 220 -1.44 2.30 8.15
N LEU A 221 -2.52 1.55 8.32
CA LEU A 221 -3.84 1.87 7.75
C LEU A 221 -4.39 3.23 8.22
N THR A 222 -3.89 3.78 9.32
CA THR A 222 -4.29 5.11 9.79
C THR A 222 -3.95 6.22 8.79
N PHE A 223 -2.86 6.10 8.02
CA PHE A 223 -2.44 7.09 7.03
C PHE A 223 -3.42 7.23 5.85
N PRO A 224 -3.75 6.17 5.08
CA PRO A 224 -4.70 6.26 3.98
C PRO A 224 -6.09 6.63 4.50
N VAL A 225 -6.48 6.16 5.70
CA VAL A 225 -7.75 6.56 6.33
C VAL A 225 -7.77 8.05 6.65
N ALA A 226 -6.71 8.61 7.25
CA ALA A 226 -6.62 10.04 7.54
C ALA A 226 -6.66 10.89 6.26
N ILE A 227 -5.99 10.44 5.19
CA ILE A 227 -6.01 11.11 3.89
C ILE A 227 -7.40 11.01 3.26
N ALA A 228 -8.04 9.85 3.32
CA ALA A 228 -9.41 9.65 2.84
C ALA A 228 -10.40 10.54 3.59
N ILE A 229 -10.30 10.65 4.91
CA ILE A 229 -11.12 11.57 5.71
C ILE A 229 -10.88 13.03 5.28
N SER A 230 -9.61 13.40 5.05
CA SER A 230 -9.25 14.74 4.56
C SER A 230 -9.88 15.04 3.20
N ILE A 231 -9.91 14.06 2.29
CA ILE A 231 -10.56 14.14 0.98
C ILE A 231 -12.08 14.26 1.11
N LEU A 232 -12.72 13.35 1.85
CA LEU A 232 -14.17 13.21 1.89
C LEU A 232 -14.87 14.27 2.75
N ARG A 233 -14.32 14.58 3.93
CA ARG A 233 -14.96 15.47 4.90
C ARG A 233 -14.60 16.94 4.69
N TYR A 234 -13.39 17.21 4.20
CA TYR A 234 -12.86 18.57 4.05
C TYR A 234 -12.61 18.94 2.59
N ASN A 235 -13.21 18.20 1.66
CA ASN A 235 -13.19 18.44 0.21
C ASN A 235 -11.77 18.64 -0.35
N LEU A 236 -10.77 17.97 0.24
CA LEU A 236 -9.39 18.10 -0.21
C LEU A 236 -9.31 17.66 -1.69
N TYR A 237 -8.79 18.55 -2.54
CA TYR A 237 -8.67 18.41 -4.00
C TYR A 237 -9.96 18.35 -4.83
N ASP A 238 -11.12 18.79 -4.29
CA ASP A 238 -12.41 18.79 -4.98
C ASP A 238 -12.79 17.44 -5.62
N ILE A 239 -12.37 16.33 -4.97
CA ILE A 239 -12.54 14.97 -5.49
C ILE A 239 -14.00 14.51 -5.48
N ASN A 240 -14.87 15.13 -4.68
CA ASN A 240 -16.28 14.76 -4.54
C ASN A 240 -17.03 14.59 -5.87
N VAL A 241 -16.68 15.38 -6.89
CA VAL A 241 -17.30 15.26 -8.20
C VAL A 241 -16.94 13.95 -8.91
N ILE A 242 -15.71 13.44 -8.75
CA ILE A 242 -15.32 12.14 -9.30
C ILE A 242 -16.01 11.04 -8.50
N ILE A 243 -16.00 11.11 -7.17
CA ILE A 243 -16.62 10.10 -6.31
C ILE A 243 -18.12 9.96 -6.64
N ARG A 244 -18.83 11.07 -6.82
CA ARG A 244 -20.24 11.03 -7.23
C ARG A 244 -20.42 10.37 -8.59
N LYS A 245 -19.60 10.73 -9.59
CA LYS A 245 -19.68 10.14 -10.93
C LYS A 245 -19.33 8.66 -10.93
N THR A 246 -18.27 8.25 -10.23
CA THR A 246 -17.86 6.85 -10.14
C THR A 246 -18.89 6.02 -9.38
N LEU A 247 -19.48 6.55 -8.30
CA LEU A 247 -20.54 5.85 -7.56
C LEU A 247 -21.80 5.71 -8.41
N VAL A 248 -22.22 6.75 -9.12
CA VAL A 248 -23.36 6.68 -10.05
C VAL A 248 -23.10 5.65 -11.15
N TYR A 249 -21.94 5.68 -11.80
CA TYR A 249 -21.61 4.69 -12.84
C TYR A 249 -21.44 3.27 -12.29
N ALA A 250 -20.86 3.11 -11.10
CA ALA A 250 -20.72 1.81 -10.45
C ALA A 250 -22.08 1.21 -10.10
N VAL A 251 -22.98 2.01 -9.49
CA VAL A 251 -24.35 1.58 -9.19
C VAL A 251 -25.12 1.28 -10.48
N LEU A 252 -25.01 2.12 -11.51
CA LEU A 252 -25.66 1.89 -12.79
C LEU A 252 -25.17 0.59 -13.45
N THR A 253 -23.85 0.36 -13.46
CA THR A 253 -23.22 -0.84 -14.03
C THR A 253 -23.58 -2.09 -13.23
N ALA A 254 -23.60 -1.99 -11.89
CA ALA A 254 -24.00 -3.08 -11.01
C ALA A 254 -25.49 -3.44 -11.19
N LEU A 255 -26.38 -2.44 -11.29
CA LEU A 255 -27.79 -2.66 -11.59
C LEU A 255 -27.98 -3.27 -12.98
N LEU A 256 -27.25 -2.78 -13.99
CA LEU A 256 -27.27 -3.35 -15.34
C LEU A 256 -26.84 -4.83 -15.33
N GLY A 257 -25.73 -5.13 -14.64
CA GLY A 257 -25.26 -6.51 -14.45
C GLY A 257 -26.29 -7.36 -13.70
N LEU A 258 -26.87 -6.86 -12.60
CA LEU A 258 -27.89 -7.57 -11.83
C LEU A 258 -29.13 -7.86 -12.67
N VAL A 259 -29.62 -6.90 -13.43
CA VAL A 259 -30.74 -7.09 -14.35
C VAL A 259 -30.37 -8.12 -15.43
N TYR A 260 -29.21 -8.00 -16.06
CA TYR A 260 -28.73 -8.95 -17.07
C TYR A 260 -28.67 -10.38 -16.51
N PHE A 261 -27.92 -10.59 -15.42
CA PHE A 261 -27.77 -11.90 -14.79
C PHE A 261 -29.10 -12.43 -14.25
N GLY A 262 -29.91 -11.57 -13.62
CA GLY A 262 -31.23 -11.92 -13.12
C GLY A 262 -32.17 -12.36 -14.24
N SER A 263 -32.16 -11.67 -15.38
CA SER A 263 -32.92 -12.05 -16.58
C SER A 263 -32.45 -13.39 -17.16
N VAL A 264 -31.14 -13.64 -17.24
CA VAL A 264 -30.60 -14.94 -17.70
C VAL A 264 -31.10 -16.07 -16.80
N VAL A 265 -30.95 -15.93 -15.48
CA VAL A 265 -31.32 -16.97 -14.52
C VAL A 265 -32.83 -17.22 -14.52
N LEU A 266 -33.65 -16.16 -14.54
CA LEU A 266 -35.11 -16.28 -14.60
C LEU A 266 -35.58 -16.96 -15.90
N LEU A 267 -35.02 -16.57 -17.05
CA LEU A 267 -35.35 -17.19 -18.33
C LEU A 267 -34.95 -18.67 -18.37
N GLN A 268 -33.78 -19.03 -17.83
CA GLN A 268 -33.36 -20.42 -17.70
C GLN A 268 -34.31 -21.24 -16.84
N GLN A 269 -34.71 -20.72 -15.67
CA GLN A 269 -35.65 -21.41 -14.77
C GLN A 269 -37.04 -21.59 -15.42
N LEU A 270 -37.55 -20.55 -16.10
CA LEU A 270 -38.84 -20.63 -16.80
C LEU A 270 -38.80 -21.61 -17.97
N PHE A 271 -37.74 -21.58 -18.80
CA PHE A 271 -37.57 -22.55 -19.88
C PHE A 271 -37.45 -23.98 -19.35
N GLY A 272 -36.67 -24.21 -18.29
CA GLY A 272 -36.56 -25.51 -17.64
C GLY A 272 -37.89 -26.01 -17.08
N ALA A 273 -38.68 -25.13 -16.45
CA ALA A 273 -40.00 -25.47 -15.92
C ALA A 273 -41.02 -25.82 -17.02
N ILE A 274 -40.97 -25.15 -18.17
CA ILE A 274 -41.92 -25.37 -19.28
C ILE A 274 -41.52 -26.59 -20.13
N THR A 275 -40.22 -26.78 -20.38
CA THR A 275 -39.73 -27.83 -21.30
C THR A 275 -39.30 -29.12 -20.60
N GLY A 276 -39.09 -29.10 -19.29
CA GLY A 276 -38.63 -30.25 -18.51
C GLY A 276 -37.17 -30.65 -18.78
N ILE A 277 -36.42 -29.84 -19.54
CA ILE A 277 -35.03 -30.12 -19.95
C ILE A 277 -34.11 -29.13 -19.22
N GLU A 278 -33.46 -29.57 -18.14
CA GLU A 278 -32.73 -28.67 -17.25
C GLU A 278 -31.47 -28.01 -17.86
N GLN A 279 -30.91 -28.47 -18.99
CA GLN A 279 -29.59 -28.00 -19.46
C GLN A 279 -29.37 -28.05 -20.99
N SER A 280 -30.37 -27.71 -21.83
CA SER A 280 -30.13 -27.67 -23.28
C SER A 280 -29.26 -26.45 -23.68
N PRO A 281 -28.13 -26.62 -24.38
CA PRO A 281 -27.31 -25.52 -24.89
C PRO A 281 -28.10 -24.52 -25.76
N LEU A 282 -29.16 -24.99 -26.41
CA LEU A 282 -30.08 -24.16 -27.20
C LEU A 282 -30.84 -23.16 -26.34
N ALA A 283 -31.24 -23.52 -25.12
CA ALA A 283 -31.92 -22.61 -24.21
C ALA A 283 -30.98 -21.47 -23.79
N ILE A 284 -29.70 -21.76 -23.58
CA ILE A 284 -28.68 -20.74 -23.30
C ILE A 284 -28.55 -19.81 -24.51
N VAL A 285 -28.37 -20.36 -25.72
CA VAL A 285 -28.20 -19.56 -26.95
C VAL A 285 -29.41 -18.66 -27.23
N VAL A 286 -30.64 -19.20 -27.11
CA VAL A 286 -31.88 -18.44 -27.32
C VAL A 286 -32.05 -17.35 -26.26
N SER A 287 -31.77 -17.65 -24.98
CA SER A 287 -31.84 -16.65 -23.91
C SER A 287 -30.82 -15.54 -24.12
N THR A 288 -29.59 -15.88 -24.55
CA THR A 288 -28.53 -14.90 -24.82
C THR A 288 -28.89 -14.01 -26.01
N LEU A 289 -29.50 -14.58 -27.06
CA LEU A 289 -29.98 -13.83 -28.25
C LEU A 289 -31.12 -12.87 -27.92
N ILE A 290 -32.11 -13.29 -27.12
CA ILE A 290 -33.22 -12.43 -26.69
C ILE A 290 -32.71 -11.26 -25.85
N ILE A 291 -31.75 -11.52 -24.95
CA ILE A 291 -31.14 -10.48 -24.13
C ILE A 291 -30.31 -9.51 -25.00
N ALA A 292 -29.53 -10.03 -25.96
CA ALA A 292 -28.79 -9.19 -26.90
C ALA A 292 -29.72 -8.25 -27.69
N ALA A 293 -30.89 -8.73 -28.11
CA ALA A 293 -31.90 -7.94 -28.82
C ALA A 293 -32.59 -6.89 -27.94
N LEU A 294 -32.67 -7.10 -26.62
CA LEU A 294 -33.22 -6.12 -25.66
C LEU A 294 -32.25 -4.98 -25.34
N PHE A 295 -30.94 -5.22 -25.48
CA PHE A 295 -29.89 -4.24 -25.18
C PHE A 295 -29.30 -3.56 -26.41
N THR A 296 -29.78 -3.86 -27.63
CA THR A 296 -29.41 -3.06 -28.81
C THR A 296 -29.96 -1.64 -28.66
N PRO A 297 -29.11 -0.60 -28.71
CA PRO A 297 -29.57 0.78 -28.57
C PRO A 297 -30.44 1.15 -29.78
N LEU A 298 -31.61 1.73 -29.52
CA LEU A 298 -32.43 2.44 -30.52
C LEU A 298 -31.74 3.74 -30.95
#